data_AF-A0A315XP05-F1
#
_entry.id   AF-A0A315XP05-F1
#
_cell.length_a   1.000
_cell.length_b   1.000
_cell.length_c   1.000
_cell.angle_alpha   90.00
_cell.angle_beta   90.00
_cell.angle_gamma   90.00
#
_symmetry.space_group_name_H-M   'P 1'
#
loop_
_entity.id
_entity.type
_entity.pdbx_description
1 polymer ?
#
loop_
_entity_poly.entity_id
_entity_poly.type
_entity_poly.pdbx_seq_one_letter_code
_entity_poly.pdbx_strand_id
1 'polypeptide(L)'
;MSLIIAYVGKKGCVMASDKRKIGYFGDKENLKKLEDELYSGKITADEDFLKRAKELGISIKITDDASKLKIIGNTIRGEVSTKGTFETRRRRIYGTTSGYQIIELLGSDTQSRKAGKNGVIIFGNDYAKRMAETFIKREWKSSQSLRYIGEIFQGIIEDVASKTPTVGKNVDVMIQHPEFNEREAQKHLDITIDHDIKVLTKFRQELTEQIVQQQIEIDMVNKIMNEGTVGKVVNIDDNMLFVQLDKKVQAVDENWKQLAGPGQNVLMFTESDNVKIGDKVVIENEDLCLKKDKSSLKCDVILCSL
;
A
#
# COMPACT_ATOMS: atom_id res chain seq x y z
N MET A 1 -7.78 0.93 -11.93
CA MET A 1 -7.93 1.97 -12.97
C MET A 1 -8.98 2.97 -12.56
N SER A 2 -8.98 4.13 -13.21
CA SER A 2 -9.73 5.29 -12.77
C SER A 2 -10.01 6.20 -13.95
N LEU A 3 -11.08 6.97 -13.88
CA LEU A 3 -11.33 8.14 -14.70
C LEU A 3 -11.15 9.38 -13.82
N ILE A 4 -10.26 10.30 -14.23
CA ILE A 4 -10.15 11.64 -13.66
C ILE A 4 -10.36 12.64 -14.78
N ILE A 5 -11.26 13.60 -14.56
CA ILE A 5 -11.50 14.72 -15.47
C ILE A 5 -11.17 16.00 -14.71
N ALA A 6 -10.31 16.83 -15.28
CA ALA A 6 -9.89 18.09 -14.69
C ALA A 6 -10.11 19.24 -15.65
N TYR A 7 -10.74 20.31 -15.17
CA TYR A 7 -10.77 21.62 -15.81
C TYR A 7 -9.81 22.53 -15.08
N VAL A 8 -9.01 23.27 -15.84
CA VAL A 8 -8.08 24.27 -15.34
C VAL A 8 -8.27 25.53 -16.16
N GLY A 9 -8.53 26.65 -15.50
CA GLY A 9 -8.79 27.91 -16.16
C GLY A 9 -8.54 29.12 -15.27
N LYS A 10 -8.79 30.31 -15.83
CA LYS A 10 -8.69 31.59 -15.11
C LYS A 10 -9.65 31.72 -13.94
N LYS A 11 -10.77 30.98 -13.94
CA LYS A 11 -11.75 30.98 -12.85
C LYS A 11 -11.32 30.09 -11.68
N GLY A 12 -10.43 29.13 -11.91
CA GLY A 12 -10.06 28.09 -10.95
C GLY A 12 -9.83 26.74 -11.59
N CYS A 13 -9.79 25.72 -10.74
CA CYS A 13 -9.65 24.32 -11.08
C CYS A 13 -10.84 23.51 -10.53
N VAL A 14 -11.34 22.59 -11.34
CA VAL A 14 -12.33 21.58 -10.96
C VAL A 14 -11.76 20.23 -11.33
N MET A 15 -11.79 19.26 -10.43
CA MET A 15 -11.47 17.88 -10.75
C MET A 15 -12.59 16.97 -10.28
N ALA A 16 -12.92 15.96 -11.07
CA ALA A 16 -13.79 14.87 -10.68
C ALA A 16 -13.10 13.53 -10.90
N SER A 17 -13.38 12.56 -10.04
CA SER A 17 -12.88 11.20 -10.20
C SER A 17 -13.85 10.16 -9.69
N ASP A 18 -13.89 9.00 -10.34
CA ASP A 18 -14.55 7.83 -9.78
C ASP A 18 -13.79 7.29 -8.56
N LYS A 19 -14.45 6.47 -7.72
CA LYS A 19 -13.83 5.84 -6.55
C LYS A 19 -13.41 4.39 -6.75
N ARG A 20 -13.56 3.83 -7.96
CA ARG A 20 -13.28 2.41 -8.19
C ARG A 20 -11.79 2.11 -8.14
N LYS A 21 -11.44 1.01 -7.49
CA LYS A 21 -10.12 0.41 -7.50
C LYS A 21 -10.28 -1.06 -7.81
N ILE A 22 -9.45 -1.55 -8.71
CA ILE A 22 -9.46 -2.94 -9.15
C ILE A 22 -8.07 -3.50 -8.88
N GLY A 23 -8.01 -4.55 -8.06
CA GLY A 23 -6.83 -5.40 -7.88
C GLY A 23 -6.98 -6.67 -8.70
N TYR A 24 -5.92 -7.03 -9.42
CA TYR A 24 -5.86 -8.21 -10.26
C TYR A 24 -4.83 -9.19 -9.68
N PHE A 25 -5.17 -10.47 -9.63
CA PHE A 25 -4.31 -11.53 -9.13
C PHE A 25 -4.37 -12.71 -10.10
N GLY A 26 -3.28 -12.96 -10.81
CA GLY A 26 -3.21 -14.01 -11.81
C GLY A 26 -1.99 -13.86 -12.70
N ASP A 27 -1.92 -14.71 -13.73
CA ASP A 27 -0.85 -14.68 -14.71
C ASP A 27 -0.85 -13.38 -15.54
N LYS A 28 0.35 -12.90 -15.89
CA LYS A 28 0.55 -11.62 -16.57
C LYS A 28 0.04 -11.61 -18.01
N GLU A 29 0.15 -12.72 -18.74
CA GLU A 29 -0.33 -12.81 -20.13
C GLU A 29 -1.86 -12.81 -20.16
N ASN A 30 -2.48 -13.58 -19.28
CA ASN A 30 -3.93 -13.59 -19.12
C ASN A 30 -4.47 -12.23 -18.67
N LEU A 31 -3.77 -11.56 -17.74
CA LEU A 31 -4.14 -10.22 -17.30
C LEU A 31 -4.13 -9.23 -18.46
N LYS A 32 -3.07 -9.24 -19.28
CA LYS A 32 -2.98 -8.38 -20.45
C LYS A 32 -4.14 -8.62 -21.41
N LYS A 33 -4.50 -9.88 -21.65
CA LYS A 33 -5.65 -10.24 -22.50
C LYS A 33 -6.98 -9.69 -21.94
N LEU A 34 -7.19 -9.81 -20.62
CA LEU A 34 -8.38 -9.27 -19.96
C LEU A 34 -8.43 -7.73 -20.05
N GLU A 35 -7.29 -7.07 -19.84
CA GLU A 35 -7.17 -5.61 -19.97
C GLU A 35 -7.44 -5.14 -21.40
N ASP A 36 -6.92 -5.82 -22.42
CA ASP A 36 -7.19 -5.50 -23.83
C ASP A 36 -8.69 -5.63 -24.17
N GLU A 37 -9.37 -6.66 -23.65
CA GLU A 37 -10.82 -6.84 -23.81
C GLU A 37 -11.64 -5.75 -23.09
N LEU A 38 -11.22 -5.35 -21.89
CA LEU A 38 -11.80 -4.23 -21.15
C LEU A 38 -11.62 -2.89 -21.88
N TYR A 39 -10.40 -2.58 -22.33
CA TYR A 39 -10.05 -1.27 -22.87
C TYR A 39 -10.43 -1.10 -24.34
N SER A 40 -10.82 -2.19 -25.00
CA SER A 40 -11.53 -2.12 -26.27
C SER A 40 -13.03 -1.89 -26.11
N GLY A 41 -13.58 -2.03 -24.89
CA GLY A 41 -15.00 -1.89 -24.60
C GLY A 41 -15.82 -3.14 -24.92
N LYS A 42 -15.18 -4.31 -25.08
CA LYS A 42 -15.90 -5.58 -25.29
C LYS A 42 -16.68 -6.04 -24.06
N ILE A 43 -16.20 -5.65 -22.88
CA ILE A 43 -16.82 -5.96 -21.59
C ILE A 43 -17.42 -4.67 -21.01
N THR A 44 -18.74 -4.66 -20.85
CA THR A 44 -19.50 -3.46 -20.48
C THR A 44 -20.08 -3.52 -19.07
N ALA A 45 -20.22 -4.72 -18.50
CA ALA A 45 -20.81 -4.95 -17.18
C ALA A 45 -19.84 -5.66 -16.21
N ASP A 46 -20.06 -5.43 -14.91
CA ASP A 46 -19.26 -6.05 -13.83
C ASP A 46 -19.41 -7.58 -13.81
N GLU A 47 -20.60 -8.10 -14.10
CA GLU A 47 -20.85 -9.55 -14.14
C GLU A 47 -20.04 -10.25 -15.23
N ASP A 48 -20.06 -9.69 -16.46
CA ASP A 48 -19.27 -10.18 -17.58
C ASP A 48 -17.78 -10.09 -17.30
N PHE A 49 -17.35 -9.01 -16.66
CA PHE A 49 -15.96 -8.81 -16.25
C PHE A 49 -15.49 -9.90 -15.28
N LEU A 50 -16.26 -10.14 -14.22
CA LEU A 50 -15.92 -11.17 -13.22
C LEU A 50 -15.95 -12.57 -13.82
N LYS A 51 -16.94 -12.86 -14.68
CA LYS A 51 -17.03 -14.13 -15.41
C LYS A 51 -15.80 -14.33 -16.30
N ARG A 52 -15.45 -13.32 -17.09
CA ARG A 52 -14.32 -13.39 -18.02
C ARG A 52 -12.98 -13.53 -17.29
N ALA A 53 -12.81 -12.84 -16.17
CA ALA A 53 -11.65 -12.98 -15.33
C ALA A 53 -11.50 -14.40 -14.77
N LYS A 54 -12.61 -15.00 -14.30
CA LYS A 54 -12.63 -16.38 -13.81
C LYS A 54 -12.24 -17.38 -14.90
N GLU A 55 -12.71 -17.20 -16.13
CA GLU A 55 -12.33 -18.04 -17.28
C GLU A 55 -10.82 -17.98 -17.58
N LEU A 56 -10.19 -16.83 -17.33
CA LEU A 56 -8.76 -16.61 -17.52
C LEU A 56 -7.92 -16.96 -16.27
N GLY A 57 -8.54 -17.49 -15.21
CA GLY A 57 -7.87 -17.80 -13.95
C GLY A 57 -7.38 -16.57 -13.19
N ILE A 58 -8.02 -15.41 -13.38
CA ILE A 58 -7.68 -14.15 -12.72
C ILE A 58 -8.68 -13.89 -11.60
N SER A 59 -8.17 -13.78 -10.38
CA SER A 59 -8.93 -13.30 -9.24
C SER A 59 -8.96 -11.76 -9.22
N ILE A 60 -10.12 -11.20 -8.92
CA ILE A 60 -10.37 -9.76 -8.95
C ILE A 60 -10.90 -9.30 -7.60
N LYS A 61 -10.35 -8.18 -7.12
CA LYS A 61 -10.90 -7.42 -5.99
C LYS A 61 -11.31 -6.03 -6.44
N ILE A 62 -12.60 -5.72 -6.38
CA ILE A 62 -13.14 -4.39 -6.68
C ILE A 62 -13.52 -3.70 -5.36
N THR A 63 -13.13 -2.44 -5.20
CA THR A 63 -13.63 -1.55 -4.16
C THR A 63 -14.02 -0.20 -4.77
N ASP A 64 -15.00 0.49 -4.19
CA ASP A 64 -15.52 1.78 -4.70
C ASP A 64 -15.36 2.90 -3.67
N ASP A 65 -14.23 2.88 -2.95
CA ASP A 65 -13.89 3.74 -1.80
C ASP A 65 -12.56 4.52 -1.97
N ALA A 66 -11.95 4.47 -3.16
CA ALA A 66 -10.65 5.09 -3.36
C ALA A 66 -10.73 6.62 -3.41
N SER A 67 -9.93 7.30 -2.57
CA SER A 67 -9.68 8.74 -2.67
C SER A 67 -8.58 9.02 -3.70
N LYS A 68 -8.99 9.48 -4.90
CA LYS A 68 -8.08 9.76 -6.03
C LYS A 68 -7.78 11.26 -6.18
N LEU A 69 -8.65 12.10 -5.63
CA LEU A 69 -8.45 13.53 -5.53
C LEU A 69 -8.04 13.91 -4.11
N LYS A 70 -7.15 14.89 -3.98
CA LYS A 70 -6.76 15.47 -2.70
C LYS A 70 -6.46 16.96 -2.86
N ILE A 71 -6.93 17.78 -1.92
CA ILE A 71 -6.51 19.18 -1.81
C ILE A 71 -5.15 19.24 -1.09
N ILE A 72 -4.19 19.94 -1.69
CA ILE A 72 -2.86 20.17 -1.14
C ILE A 72 -2.61 21.68 -1.21
N GLY A 73 -2.83 22.38 -0.09
CA GLY A 73 -2.86 23.84 -0.09
C GLY A 73 -3.92 24.38 -1.06
N ASN A 74 -3.51 25.27 -1.97
CA ASN A 74 -4.38 25.90 -2.97
C ASN A 74 -4.41 25.13 -4.32
N THR A 75 -4.06 23.84 -4.29
CA THR A 75 -3.96 22.97 -5.46
C THR A 75 -4.80 21.71 -5.26
N ILE A 76 -5.45 21.24 -6.32
CA ILE A 76 -6.06 19.90 -6.35
C ILE A 76 -5.08 18.95 -7.02
N ARG A 77 -4.78 17.83 -6.37
CA ARG A 77 -4.04 16.71 -6.93
C ARG A 77 -5.00 15.58 -7.31
N GLY A 78 -5.01 15.19 -8.57
CA GLY A 78 -5.60 13.92 -9.03
C GLY A 78 -4.51 12.89 -9.28
N GLU A 79 -4.68 11.66 -8.80
CA GLU A 79 -3.73 10.56 -9.00
C GLU A 79 -4.39 9.32 -9.59
N VAL A 80 -3.81 8.80 -10.66
CA VAL A 80 -4.03 7.41 -11.10
C VAL A 80 -2.75 6.62 -10.89
N SER A 81 -2.87 5.38 -10.43
CA SER A 81 -1.71 4.53 -10.19
C SER A 81 -1.97 3.08 -10.61
N THR A 82 -0.88 2.44 -11.04
CA THR A 82 -0.82 1.01 -11.31
C THR A 82 0.27 0.44 -10.40
N LYS A 83 -0.08 -0.60 -9.65
CA LYS A 83 0.83 -1.31 -8.74
C LYS A 83 1.08 -2.70 -9.30
N GLY A 84 2.33 -2.99 -9.65
CA GLY A 84 2.80 -4.35 -9.90
C GLY A 84 3.56 -4.89 -8.69
N THR A 85 4.12 -6.11 -8.85
CA THR A 85 4.90 -6.78 -7.79
C THR A 85 6.15 -6.00 -7.37
N PHE A 86 6.83 -5.37 -8.32
CA PHE A 86 8.12 -4.70 -8.09
C PHE A 86 8.07 -3.18 -8.23
N GLU A 87 7.08 -2.66 -8.97
CA GLU A 87 7.02 -1.24 -9.30
C GLU A 87 5.62 -0.67 -9.10
N THR A 88 5.59 0.61 -8.71
CA THR A 88 4.36 1.41 -8.70
C THR A 88 4.55 2.58 -9.64
N ARG A 89 3.74 2.64 -10.69
CA ARG A 89 3.66 3.78 -11.60
C ARG A 89 2.54 4.69 -11.15
N ARG A 90 2.81 5.98 -11.02
CA ARG A 90 1.79 6.99 -10.70
C ARG A 90 1.81 8.06 -11.75
N ARG A 91 0.62 8.51 -12.14
CA ARG A 91 0.45 9.69 -12.97
C ARG A 91 -0.43 10.65 -12.21
N ARG A 92 0.09 11.85 -11.98
CA ARG A 92 -0.59 12.88 -11.18
C ARG A 92 -0.80 14.13 -12.01
N ILE A 93 -1.95 14.75 -11.81
CA ILE A 93 -2.21 16.12 -12.23
C ILE A 93 -2.33 16.98 -10.97
N TYR A 94 -1.68 18.13 -10.98
CA TYR A 94 -1.81 19.18 -9.98
C TYR A 94 -2.40 20.39 -10.69
N GLY A 95 -3.57 20.84 -10.26
CA GLY A 95 -4.29 21.96 -10.88
C GLY A 95 -4.62 23.04 -9.87
N THR A 96 -4.44 24.29 -10.29
CA THR A 96 -4.83 25.50 -9.56
C THR A 96 -5.37 26.54 -10.55
N THR A 97 -5.77 27.71 -10.09
CA THR A 97 -6.19 28.80 -10.99
C THR A 97 -5.06 29.15 -11.96
N SER A 98 -5.39 29.23 -13.26
CA SER A 98 -4.45 29.63 -14.33
C SER A 98 -3.23 28.71 -14.55
N GLY A 99 -3.21 27.50 -13.99
CA GLY A 99 -2.08 26.59 -14.19
C GLY A 99 -2.30 25.16 -13.74
N TYR A 100 -1.67 24.23 -14.45
CA TYR A 100 -1.54 22.85 -14.02
C TYR A 100 -0.18 22.27 -14.36
N GLN A 101 0.20 21.20 -13.68
CA GLN A 101 1.31 20.34 -14.07
C GLN A 101 0.91 18.88 -13.99
N ILE A 102 1.42 18.09 -14.93
CA ILE A 102 1.29 16.63 -14.94
C ILE A 102 2.67 16.05 -14.64
N ILE A 103 2.73 15.11 -13.70
CA ILE A 103 3.96 14.37 -13.40
C ILE A 103 3.72 12.87 -13.51
N GLU A 104 4.77 12.17 -13.92
CA GLU A 104 4.82 10.71 -13.92
C GLU A 104 5.91 10.26 -12.95
N LEU A 105 5.57 9.34 -12.06
CA LEU A 105 6.45 8.81 -11.02
C LEU A 105 6.61 7.30 -11.22
N LEU A 106 7.85 6.83 -11.11
CA LEU A 106 8.17 5.43 -10.89
C LEU A 106 8.67 5.28 -9.46
N GLY A 107 7.87 4.64 -8.61
CA GLY A 107 8.16 4.63 -7.18
C GLY A 107 7.98 6.02 -6.55
N SER A 108 9.09 6.66 -6.17
CA SER A 108 9.19 8.07 -5.75
C SER A 108 9.87 8.95 -6.79
N ASP A 109 10.43 8.37 -7.85
CA ASP A 109 11.30 9.07 -8.78
C ASP A 109 10.50 9.73 -9.88
N THR A 110 10.74 11.01 -10.11
CA THR A 110 10.06 11.78 -11.16
C THR A 110 10.63 11.43 -12.52
N GLN A 111 9.80 10.84 -13.38
CA GLN A 111 10.16 10.45 -14.74
C GLN A 111 9.91 11.58 -15.74
N SER A 112 8.79 12.28 -15.56
CA SER A 112 8.43 13.41 -16.43
C SER A 112 7.64 14.46 -15.65
N ARG A 113 7.77 15.71 -16.08
CA ARG A 113 6.99 16.86 -15.60
C ARG A 113 6.61 17.72 -16.80
N LYS A 114 5.32 18.03 -16.93
CA LYS A 114 4.78 18.86 -18.01
C LYS A 114 3.86 19.93 -17.45
N ALA A 115 4.22 21.19 -17.66
CA ALA A 115 3.39 22.33 -17.32
C ALA A 115 2.37 22.66 -18.41
N GLY A 116 1.23 23.20 -18.00
CA GLY A 116 0.23 23.78 -18.88
C GLY A 116 -0.55 24.90 -18.18
N LYS A 117 -1.26 25.70 -18.97
CA LYS A 117 -1.95 26.91 -18.48
C LYS A 117 -3.42 26.63 -18.21
N ASN A 118 -4.18 26.36 -19.28
CA ASN A 118 -5.62 26.14 -19.22
C ASN A 118 -5.97 24.93 -20.09
N GLY A 119 -7.02 24.19 -19.72
CA GLY A 119 -7.51 23.08 -20.52
C GLY A 119 -8.41 22.13 -19.74
N VAL A 120 -8.91 21.13 -20.47
CA VAL A 120 -9.55 19.95 -19.90
C VAL A 120 -8.60 18.77 -20.05
N ILE A 121 -8.22 18.14 -18.93
CA ILE A 121 -7.30 17.02 -18.87
C ILE A 121 -8.08 15.79 -18.43
N ILE A 122 -7.87 14.66 -19.12
CA ILE A 122 -8.54 13.41 -18.82
C ILE A 122 -7.50 12.31 -18.62
N PHE A 123 -7.53 11.67 -17.45
CA PHE A 123 -6.83 10.43 -17.19
C PHE A 123 -7.83 9.27 -17.18
N GLY A 124 -7.48 8.19 -17.84
CA GLY A 124 -8.24 6.95 -17.87
C GLY A 124 -7.66 5.97 -18.86
N ASN A 125 -8.17 4.74 -18.88
CA ASN A 125 -7.92 3.83 -19.99
C ASN A 125 -8.52 4.40 -21.28
N ASP A 126 -8.08 3.89 -22.43
CA ASP A 126 -8.43 4.45 -23.73
C ASP A 126 -9.94 4.46 -24.00
N TYR A 127 -10.68 3.45 -23.53
CA TYR A 127 -12.13 3.39 -23.68
C TYR A 127 -12.85 4.47 -22.85
N ALA A 128 -12.59 4.51 -21.55
CA ALA A 128 -13.20 5.49 -20.64
C ALA A 128 -12.85 6.93 -21.05
N LYS A 129 -11.60 7.16 -21.46
CA LYS A 129 -11.13 8.46 -21.93
C LYS A 129 -11.88 8.91 -23.18
N ARG A 130 -12.00 8.04 -24.19
CA ARG A 130 -12.74 8.34 -25.43
C ARG A 130 -14.21 8.69 -25.16
N MET A 131 -14.88 7.93 -24.29
CA MET A 131 -16.27 8.22 -23.92
C MET A 131 -16.39 9.58 -23.21
N ALA A 132 -15.52 9.84 -22.24
CA ALA A 132 -15.49 11.13 -21.55
C ALA A 132 -15.26 12.30 -22.53
N GLU A 133 -14.33 12.16 -23.48
CA GLU A 133 -14.11 13.17 -24.53
C GLU A 133 -15.36 13.42 -25.39
N THR A 134 -16.10 12.36 -25.75
CA THR A 134 -17.36 12.49 -26.49
C THR A 134 -18.41 13.25 -25.68
N PHE A 135 -18.59 12.92 -24.40
CA PHE A 135 -19.58 13.59 -23.55
C PHE A 135 -19.21 15.05 -23.27
N ILE A 136 -17.93 15.34 -23.01
CA ILE A 136 -17.44 16.72 -22.86
C ILE A 136 -17.77 17.54 -24.11
N LYS A 137 -17.47 17.04 -25.31
CA LYS A 137 -17.77 17.77 -26.56
C LYS A 137 -19.27 18.07 -26.73
N ARG A 138 -20.14 17.21 -26.20
CA ARG A 138 -21.60 17.36 -26.28
C ARG A 138 -22.15 18.36 -25.25
N GLU A 139 -21.64 18.32 -24.03
CA GLU A 139 -22.21 19.03 -22.88
C GLU A 139 -21.52 20.38 -22.58
N TRP A 140 -20.31 20.57 -23.09
CA TRP A 140 -19.53 21.77 -22.85
C TRP A 140 -20.16 22.99 -23.53
N LYS A 141 -20.49 24.01 -22.73
CA LYS A 141 -20.90 25.33 -23.21
C LYS A 141 -19.94 26.38 -22.65
N SER A 142 -19.66 27.42 -23.43
CA SER A 142 -18.78 28.51 -22.99
C SER A 142 -19.38 29.25 -21.79
N SER A 143 -18.50 29.74 -20.89
CA SER A 143 -18.85 30.55 -19.72
C SER A 143 -19.74 29.90 -18.66
N GLN A 144 -19.26 28.81 -18.06
CA GLN A 144 -19.92 28.15 -16.93
C GLN A 144 -19.27 28.53 -15.58
N SER A 145 -20.01 28.34 -14.49
CA SER A 145 -19.47 28.41 -13.12
C SER A 145 -18.66 27.13 -12.84
N LEU A 146 -17.68 27.20 -11.92
CA LEU A 146 -16.90 26.01 -11.54
C LEU A 146 -17.78 24.89 -10.97
N ARG A 147 -18.82 25.27 -10.20
CA ARG A 147 -19.79 24.31 -9.66
C ARG A 147 -20.51 23.54 -10.76
N TYR A 148 -21.00 24.25 -11.79
CA TYR A 148 -21.70 23.62 -12.90
C TYR A 148 -20.77 22.72 -13.75
N ILE A 149 -19.49 23.12 -13.90
CA ILE A 149 -18.47 22.24 -14.51
C ILE A 149 -18.30 20.96 -13.69
N GLY A 150 -18.31 21.07 -12.35
CA GLY A 150 -18.27 19.92 -11.45
C GLY A 150 -19.45 18.98 -11.62
N GLU A 151 -20.67 19.53 -11.72
CA GLU A 151 -21.91 18.77 -11.97
C GLU A 151 -21.86 18.04 -13.33
N ILE A 152 -21.37 18.71 -14.39
CA ILE A 152 -21.13 18.07 -15.69
C ILE A 152 -20.13 16.92 -15.57
N PHE A 153 -18.98 17.13 -14.92
CA PHE A 153 -17.98 16.08 -14.79
C PHE A 153 -18.47 14.89 -13.99
N GLN A 154 -19.28 15.13 -12.96
CA GLN A 154 -19.95 14.06 -12.23
C GLN A 154 -20.85 13.23 -13.16
N GLY A 155 -21.75 13.88 -13.90
CA GLY A 155 -22.64 13.20 -14.85
C GLY A 155 -21.88 12.41 -15.92
N ILE A 156 -20.78 12.96 -16.45
CA ILE A 156 -19.93 12.27 -17.42
C ILE A 156 -19.32 11.00 -16.82
N ILE A 157 -18.82 11.05 -15.59
CA ILE A 157 -18.22 9.88 -14.94
C ILE A 157 -19.29 8.82 -14.67
N GLU A 158 -20.49 9.21 -14.23
CA GLU A 158 -21.63 8.31 -14.02
C GLU A 158 -22.07 7.64 -15.34
N ASP A 159 -22.17 8.41 -16.42
CA ASP A 159 -22.47 7.91 -17.77
C ASP A 159 -21.41 6.91 -18.24
N VAL A 160 -20.12 7.22 -18.03
CA VAL A 160 -19.02 6.31 -18.36
C VAL A 160 -19.09 5.02 -17.51
N ALA A 161 -19.33 5.13 -16.21
CA ALA A 161 -19.46 3.99 -15.31
C ALA A 161 -20.61 3.06 -15.70
N SER A 162 -21.64 3.56 -16.39
CA SER A 162 -22.73 2.74 -16.94
C SER A 162 -22.34 1.89 -18.16
N LYS A 163 -21.17 2.17 -18.77
CA LYS A 163 -20.71 1.56 -20.03
C LYS A 163 -19.45 0.72 -19.89
N THR A 164 -18.77 0.79 -18.75
CA THR A 164 -17.57 -0.01 -18.50
C THR A 164 -17.42 -0.34 -17.03
N PRO A 165 -17.00 -1.58 -16.70
CA PRO A 165 -16.71 -1.97 -15.32
C PRO A 165 -15.44 -1.30 -14.77
N THR A 166 -14.65 -0.63 -15.62
CA THR A 166 -13.36 -0.03 -15.23
C THR A 166 -13.49 1.26 -14.40
N VAL A 167 -14.70 1.82 -14.30
CA VAL A 167 -15.00 3.10 -13.64
C VAL A 167 -16.16 2.90 -12.67
N GLY A 168 -16.04 3.43 -11.45
CA GLY A 168 -17.09 3.33 -10.43
C GLY A 168 -18.16 4.40 -10.55
N LYS A 169 -19.35 4.11 -10.02
CA LYS A 169 -20.48 5.06 -10.00
C LYS A 169 -20.33 6.15 -8.95
N ASN A 170 -19.57 5.91 -7.88
CA ASN A 170 -19.33 6.89 -6.84
C ASN A 170 -18.27 7.89 -7.32
N VAL A 171 -18.58 9.18 -7.24
CA VAL A 171 -17.73 10.26 -7.75
C VAL A 171 -17.35 11.22 -6.64
N ASP A 172 -16.08 11.62 -6.61
CA ASP A 172 -15.62 12.81 -5.89
C ASP A 172 -15.50 13.98 -6.85
N VAL A 173 -15.91 15.17 -6.40
CA VAL A 173 -15.68 16.44 -7.10
C VAL A 173 -14.99 17.41 -6.15
N MET A 174 -13.91 18.04 -6.59
CA MET A 174 -13.17 19.05 -5.85
C MET A 174 -13.04 20.32 -6.68
N ILE A 175 -13.10 21.47 -6.00
CA ILE A 175 -12.98 22.81 -6.61
C ILE A 175 -11.99 23.64 -5.81
N GLN A 176 -11.11 24.35 -6.51
CA GLN A 176 -10.15 25.31 -5.96
C GLN A 176 -10.09 26.53 -6.86
N HIS A 177 -10.11 27.73 -6.29
CA HIS A 177 -10.09 28.97 -7.05
C HIS A 177 -9.28 30.08 -6.34
N PRO A 178 -8.01 29.82 -5.98
CA PRO A 178 -7.14 30.88 -5.46
C PRO A 178 -6.94 32.00 -6.50
N GLU A 179 -6.59 33.20 -6.07
CA GLU A 179 -6.23 34.28 -6.98
C GLU A 179 -4.76 34.13 -7.38
N PHE A 180 -4.53 33.62 -8.60
CA PHE A 180 -3.20 33.51 -9.19
C PHE A 180 -3.20 33.95 -10.65
N ASN A 181 -2.19 34.74 -11.03
CA ASN A 181 -1.79 34.85 -12.42
C ASN A 181 -1.00 33.61 -12.86
N GLU A 182 -0.75 33.46 -14.17
CA GLU A 182 -0.09 32.27 -14.73
C GLU A 182 1.30 32.01 -14.14
N ARG A 183 2.07 33.06 -13.83
CA ARG A 183 3.42 32.92 -13.27
C ARG A 183 3.38 32.48 -11.81
N GLU A 184 2.48 33.08 -11.03
CA GLU A 184 2.23 32.71 -9.64
C GLU A 184 1.75 31.27 -9.53
N ALA A 185 0.83 30.87 -10.41
CA ALA A 185 0.30 29.51 -10.47
C ALA A 185 1.42 28.49 -10.69
N GLN A 186 2.30 28.69 -11.68
CA GLN A 186 3.41 27.76 -11.94
C GLN A 186 4.41 27.71 -10.78
N LYS A 187 4.76 28.86 -10.20
CA LYS A 187 5.64 28.91 -9.03
C LYS A 187 5.03 28.18 -7.83
N HIS A 188 3.73 28.35 -7.59
CA HIS A 188 3.00 27.66 -6.53
C HIS A 188 2.99 26.14 -6.76
N LEU A 189 2.74 25.71 -8.00
CA LEU A 189 2.72 24.30 -8.38
C LEU A 189 4.09 23.66 -8.19
N ASP A 190 5.19 24.31 -8.60
CA ASP A 190 6.54 23.77 -8.42
C ASP A 190 6.85 23.47 -6.95
N ILE A 191 6.60 24.45 -6.07
CA ILE A 191 6.82 24.31 -4.63
C ILE A 191 5.92 23.20 -4.04
N THR A 192 4.65 23.19 -4.41
CA THR A 192 3.66 22.24 -3.89
C THR A 192 3.99 20.81 -4.30
N ILE A 193 4.37 20.61 -5.56
CA ILE A 193 4.70 19.29 -6.11
C ILE A 193 5.98 18.77 -5.46
N ASP A 194 7.02 19.59 -5.35
CA ASP A 194 8.29 19.18 -4.74
C ASP A 194 8.10 18.78 -3.27
N HIS A 195 7.25 19.52 -2.54
CA HIS A 195 6.90 19.15 -1.18
C HIS A 195 6.11 17.85 -1.11
N ASP A 196 5.07 17.67 -1.94
CA ASP A 196 4.26 16.44 -1.95
C ASP A 196 5.08 15.21 -2.36
N ILE A 197 6.05 15.35 -3.27
CA ILE A 197 7.00 14.28 -3.61
C ILE A 197 7.90 13.97 -2.44
N LYS A 198 8.46 14.96 -1.73
CA LYS A 198 9.28 14.73 -0.53
C LYS A 198 8.51 13.97 0.56
N VAL A 199 7.24 14.34 0.80
CA VAL A 199 6.35 13.63 1.73
C VAL A 199 6.13 12.18 1.27
N LEU A 200 5.90 11.96 -0.03
CA LEU A 200 5.77 10.61 -0.58
C LEU A 200 7.05 9.78 -0.39
N THR A 201 8.23 10.36 -0.62
CA THR A 201 9.52 9.67 -0.44
C THR A 201 9.72 9.26 1.01
N LYS A 202 9.48 10.16 1.96
CA LYS A 202 9.59 9.86 3.39
C LYS A 202 8.63 8.75 3.82
N PHE A 203 7.36 8.84 3.41
CA PHE A 203 6.37 7.80 3.68
C PHE A 203 6.78 6.43 3.13
N ARG A 204 7.43 6.39 1.96
CA ARG A 204 7.94 5.14 1.39
C ARG A 204 9.14 4.58 2.14
N GLN A 205 10.02 5.43 2.65
CA GLN A 205 11.16 5.02 3.49
C GLN A 205 10.63 4.37 4.77
N GLU A 206 9.72 5.05 5.47
CA GLU A 206 9.06 4.54 6.69
C GLU A 206 8.36 3.20 6.43
N LEU A 207 7.64 3.08 5.31
CA LEU A 207 6.99 1.82 4.96
C LEU A 207 8.00 0.70 4.65
N THR A 208 9.13 1.02 4.02
CA THR A 208 10.19 0.04 3.75
C THR A 208 10.80 -0.45 5.05
N GLU A 209 11.10 0.46 5.98
CA GLU A 209 11.61 0.13 7.31
C GLU A 209 10.64 -0.76 8.09
N GLN A 210 9.33 -0.44 8.06
CA GLN A 210 8.30 -1.26 8.69
C GLN A 210 8.21 -2.67 8.09
N ILE A 211 8.30 -2.81 6.76
CA ILE A 211 8.27 -4.13 6.11
C ILE A 211 9.50 -4.96 6.50
N VAL A 212 10.69 -4.33 6.52
CA VAL A 212 11.93 -5.01 6.95
C VAL A 212 11.80 -5.47 8.40
N GLN A 213 11.28 -4.61 9.28
CA GLN A 213 11.08 -4.95 10.68
C GLN A 213 10.08 -6.11 10.85
N GLN A 214 8.95 -6.08 10.14
CA GLN A 214 7.98 -7.17 10.15
C GLN A 214 8.57 -8.49 9.62
N GLN A 215 9.45 -8.44 8.62
CA GLN A 215 10.13 -9.63 8.13
C GLN A 215 11.07 -10.22 9.19
N ILE A 216 11.82 -9.38 9.90
CA ILE A 216 12.67 -9.81 11.02
C ILE A 216 11.82 -10.48 12.10
N GLU A 217 10.69 -9.87 12.46
CA GLU A 217 9.74 -10.44 13.43
C GLU A 217 9.22 -11.81 12.97
N ILE A 218 8.79 -11.94 11.71
CA ILE A 218 8.31 -13.21 11.15
C ILE A 218 9.41 -14.28 11.17
N ASP A 219 10.63 -13.92 10.73
CA ASP A 219 11.77 -14.84 10.70
C ASP A 219 12.14 -15.30 12.11
N MET A 220 12.06 -14.40 13.11
CA MET A 220 12.34 -14.72 14.51
C MET A 220 11.24 -15.57 15.15
N VAL A 221 9.96 -15.32 14.84
CA VAL A 221 8.84 -16.18 15.26
C VAL A 221 9.01 -17.60 14.73
N ASN A 222 9.40 -17.76 13.46
CA ASN A 222 9.67 -19.08 12.87
C ASN A 222 10.86 -19.80 13.53
N LYS A 223 11.73 -19.07 14.23
CA LYS A 223 12.86 -19.62 14.97
C LYS A 223 12.54 -19.97 16.42
N ILE A 224 11.40 -19.54 16.97
CA ILE A 224 10.99 -19.91 18.32
C ILE A 224 10.98 -21.44 18.43
N MET A 225 11.62 -21.96 19.46
CA MET A 225 11.71 -23.39 19.68
C MET A 225 10.40 -23.92 20.27
N ASN A 226 9.70 -24.77 19.51
CA ASN A 226 8.52 -25.50 19.99
C ASN A 226 8.85 -26.93 20.43
N GLU A 227 10.02 -27.44 20.01
CA GLU A 227 10.55 -28.74 20.40
C GLU A 227 12.08 -28.74 20.28
N GLY A 228 12.77 -29.48 21.13
CA GLY A 228 14.21 -29.76 20.99
C GLY A 228 15.03 -29.52 22.25
N THR A 229 16.35 -29.67 22.13
CA THR A 229 17.28 -29.47 23.24
C THR A 229 17.68 -28.02 23.37
N VAL A 230 17.43 -27.44 24.54
CA VAL A 230 17.74 -26.04 24.86
C VAL A 230 19.16 -25.91 25.39
N GLY A 231 19.56 -26.79 26.29
CA GLY A 231 20.84 -26.65 26.98
C GLY A 231 21.02 -27.61 28.16
N LYS A 232 21.93 -27.24 29.07
CA LYS A 232 22.20 -28.01 30.30
C LYS A 232 22.31 -27.09 31.51
N VAL A 233 21.84 -27.57 32.65
CA VAL A 233 22.01 -26.89 33.94
C VAL A 233 23.49 -26.89 34.33
N VAL A 234 24.07 -25.71 34.54
CA VAL A 234 25.47 -25.55 34.95
C VAL A 234 25.63 -25.02 36.36
N ASN A 235 24.62 -24.33 36.90
CA ASN A 235 24.59 -23.88 38.29
C ASN A 235 23.14 -23.85 38.82
N ILE A 236 22.98 -24.06 40.12
CA ILE A 236 21.70 -24.09 40.83
C ILE A 236 21.84 -23.22 42.07
N ASP A 237 20.95 -22.25 42.21
CA ASP A 237 20.86 -21.35 43.38
C ASP A 237 19.39 -21.32 43.83
N ASP A 238 19.07 -22.14 44.83
CA ASP A 238 17.68 -22.38 45.28
C ASP A 238 16.78 -22.77 44.10
N ASN A 239 15.75 -21.97 43.80
CA ASN A 239 14.82 -22.20 42.68
C ASN A 239 15.34 -21.68 41.33
N MET A 240 16.53 -21.07 41.29
CA MET A 240 17.14 -20.49 40.09
C MET A 240 18.14 -21.45 39.45
N LEU A 241 17.95 -21.71 38.16
CA LEU A 241 18.80 -22.57 37.35
C LEU A 241 19.54 -21.71 36.32
N PHE A 242 20.87 -21.79 36.32
CA PHE A 242 21.67 -21.26 35.21
C PHE A 242 21.83 -22.36 34.18
N VAL A 243 21.22 -22.15 33.01
CA VAL A 243 21.21 -23.11 31.91
C VAL A 243 22.13 -22.60 30.81
N GLN A 244 23.17 -23.36 30.52
CA GLN A 244 24.05 -23.08 29.39
C GLN A 244 23.37 -23.52 28.10
N LEU A 245 23.17 -22.58 27.18
CA LEU A 245 22.51 -22.81 25.90
C LEU A 245 23.35 -23.70 24.98
N ASP A 246 22.67 -24.58 24.23
CA ASP A 246 23.31 -25.42 23.24
C ASP A 246 23.79 -24.62 22.01
N LYS A 247 24.61 -25.24 21.15
CA LYS A 247 25.30 -24.60 20.02
C LYS A 247 24.40 -23.94 18.98
N LYS A 248 23.11 -24.32 18.96
CA LYS A 248 22.10 -23.86 18.00
C LYS A 248 20.97 -23.08 18.66
N VAL A 249 21.17 -22.63 19.90
CA VAL A 249 20.13 -21.97 20.68
C VAL A 249 20.61 -20.59 21.11
N GLN A 250 19.71 -19.62 21.04
CA GLN A 250 19.88 -18.28 21.58
C GLN A 250 18.65 -17.88 22.39
N ALA A 251 18.83 -16.94 23.32
CA ALA A 251 17.77 -16.32 24.07
C ALA A 251 17.67 -14.84 23.71
N VAL A 252 16.44 -14.39 23.48
CA VAL A 252 16.11 -13.01 23.08
C VAL A 252 15.01 -12.45 23.97
N ASP A 253 14.91 -11.12 24.03
CA ASP A 253 13.81 -10.42 24.70
C ASP A 253 12.58 -10.25 23.78
N GLU A 254 11.52 -9.61 24.30
CA GLU A 254 10.28 -9.30 23.56
C GLU A 254 10.51 -8.38 22.34
N ASN A 255 11.66 -7.70 22.26
CA ASN A 255 12.06 -6.86 21.14
C ASN A 255 13.06 -7.57 20.19
N TRP A 256 13.18 -8.90 20.30
CA TRP A 256 14.11 -9.74 19.53
C TRP A 256 15.59 -9.38 19.72
N LYS A 257 15.93 -8.64 20.77
CA LYS A 257 17.32 -8.33 21.10
C LYS A 257 17.93 -9.54 21.79
N GLN A 258 19.07 -9.98 21.27
CA GLN A 258 19.80 -11.11 21.86
C GLN A 258 20.28 -10.77 23.28
N LEU A 259 19.85 -11.59 24.25
CA LEU A 259 20.26 -11.54 25.65
C LEU A 259 21.38 -12.54 25.93
N ALA A 260 21.31 -13.73 25.32
CA ALA A 260 22.34 -14.76 25.43
C ALA A 260 22.45 -15.58 24.14
N GLY A 261 23.67 -15.88 23.70
CA GLY A 261 23.96 -16.74 22.55
C GLY A 261 24.38 -18.17 22.93
N PRO A 262 24.76 -18.98 21.93
CA PRO A 262 25.24 -20.34 22.15
C PRO A 262 26.37 -20.43 23.17
N GLY A 263 26.27 -21.37 24.12
CA GLY A 263 27.25 -21.57 25.18
C GLY A 263 27.25 -20.52 26.29
N GLN A 264 26.40 -19.49 26.21
CA GLN A 264 26.14 -18.56 27.30
C GLN A 264 25.01 -19.08 28.20
N ASN A 265 24.91 -18.50 29.39
CA ASN A 265 23.97 -18.94 30.41
C ASN A 265 22.70 -18.08 30.39
N VAL A 266 21.56 -18.74 30.57
CA VAL A 266 20.25 -18.12 30.74
C VAL A 266 19.68 -18.54 32.09
N LEU A 267 19.00 -17.62 32.76
CA LEU A 267 18.32 -17.88 34.01
C LEU A 267 16.95 -18.53 33.74
N MET A 268 16.68 -19.63 34.41
CA MET A 268 15.39 -20.33 34.41
C MET A 268 14.98 -20.63 35.84
N PHE A 269 13.69 -20.85 36.05
CA PHE A 269 13.12 -21.10 37.38
C PHE A 269 12.45 -22.47 37.41
N THR A 270 12.54 -23.17 38.53
CA THR A 270 11.87 -24.44 38.77
C THR A 270 11.16 -24.45 40.12
N GLU A 271 10.08 -25.21 40.22
CA GLU A 271 9.39 -25.52 41.48
C GLU A 271 9.71 -26.96 41.95
N SER A 272 10.60 -27.68 41.25
CA SER A 272 10.98 -29.05 41.55
C SER A 272 12.28 -29.10 42.34
N ASP A 273 12.27 -29.83 43.46
CA ASP A 273 13.49 -30.08 44.27
C ASP A 273 14.43 -31.10 43.60
N ASN A 274 13.98 -31.76 42.52
CA ASN A 274 14.70 -32.83 41.85
C ASN A 274 15.50 -32.30 40.65
N VAL A 275 16.41 -31.34 40.85
CA VAL A 275 17.29 -30.82 39.79
C VAL A 275 18.77 -31.01 40.15
N LYS A 276 19.59 -31.39 39.17
CA LYS A 276 21.03 -31.61 39.33
C LYS A 276 21.82 -30.91 38.25
N ILE A 277 23.04 -30.48 38.60
CA ILE A 277 24.00 -29.94 37.63
C ILE A 277 24.25 -31.01 36.56
N GLY A 278 24.20 -30.60 35.29
CA GLY A 278 24.34 -31.45 34.11
C GLY A 278 23.01 -31.94 33.51
N ASP A 279 21.88 -31.73 34.19
CA ASP A 279 20.56 -32.09 33.65
C ASP A 279 20.28 -31.35 32.34
N LYS A 280 19.67 -32.07 31.38
CA LYS A 280 19.33 -31.52 30.06
C LYS A 280 17.98 -30.82 30.12
N VAL A 281 17.95 -29.60 29.62
CA VAL A 281 16.73 -28.81 29.42
C VAL A 281 16.25 -28.96 27.98
N VAL A 282 14.97 -29.24 27.81
CA VAL A 282 14.32 -29.44 26.51
C VAL A 282 13.00 -28.68 26.47
N ILE A 283 12.54 -28.37 25.26
CA ILE A 283 11.14 -28.04 25.01
C ILE A 283 10.52 -29.25 24.35
N GLU A 284 9.40 -29.73 24.88
CA GLU A 284 8.63 -30.83 24.30
C GLU A 284 7.14 -30.48 24.37
N ASN A 285 6.43 -30.54 23.24
CA ASN A 285 5.03 -30.10 23.13
C ASN A 285 4.81 -28.67 23.67
N GLU A 286 5.72 -27.74 23.34
CA GLU A 286 5.70 -26.34 23.82
C GLU A 286 5.96 -26.16 25.33
N ASP A 287 6.18 -27.25 26.09
CA ASP A 287 6.53 -27.19 27.51
C ASP A 287 8.05 -27.22 27.71
N LEU A 288 8.58 -26.16 28.33
CA LEU A 288 9.96 -26.11 28.79
C LEU A 288 10.12 -26.98 30.05
N CYS A 289 10.94 -28.03 29.96
CA CYS A 289 11.09 -28.99 31.05
C CYS A 289 12.47 -29.66 31.12
N LEU A 290 12.72 -30.37 32.21
CA LEU A 290 13.86 -31.28 32.33
C LEU A 290 13.59 -32.57 31.57
N LYS A 291 14.56 -33.00 30.74
CA LYS A 291 14.41 -34.19 29.90
C LYS A 291 14.15 -35.47 30.70
N LYS A 292 14.71 -35.57 31.91
CA LYS A 292 14.75 -36.79 32.72
C LYS A 292 13.39 -37.17 33.33
N ASP A 293 12.60 -36.18 33.75
CA ASP A 293 11.40 -36.39 34.57
C ASP A 293 10.25 -35.44 34.20
N LYS A 294 10.41 -34.62 33.16
CA LYS A 294 9.42 -33.65 32.69
C LYS A 294 9.05 -32.58 33.72
N SER A 295 9.91 -32.33 34.72
CA SER A 295 9.73 -31.20 35.63
C SER A 295 9.68 -29.89 34.84
N SER A 296 8.61 -29.13 35.01
CA SER A 296 8.40 -27.85 34.31
C SER A 296 9.40 -26.79 34.76
N LEU A 297 9.82 -25.96 33.81
CA LEU A 297 10.67 -24.81 34.02
C LEU A 297 9.99 -23.55 33.45
N LYS A 298 10.30 -22.40 34.02
CA LYS A 298 9.85 -21.09 33.56
C LYS A 298 11.05 -20.21 33.20
N CYS A 299 10.91 -19.35 32.20
CA CYS A 299 11.91 -18.34 31.87
C CYS A 299 11.26 -17.08 31.30
N ASP A 300 11.89 -15.93 31.52
CA ASP A 300 11.40 -14.61 31.04
C ASP A 300 12.04 -14.21 29.70
N VAL A 301 12.49 -15.19 28.93
CA VAL A 301 13.15 -14.99 27.64
C VAL A 301 12.53 -15.89 26.58
N ILE A 302 12.62 -15.47 25.32
CA ILE A 302 12.19 -16.27 24.18
C ILE A 302 13.39 -17.11 23.71
N LEU A 303 13.22 -18.42 23.64
CA LEU A 303 14.26 -19.35 23.17
C LEU A 303 14.09 -19.60 21.67
N CYS A 304 15.11 -19.24 20.90
CA CYS A 304 15.11 -19.39 19.45
C CYS A 304 16.23 -20.34 18.99
N SER A 305 15.92 -21.12 17.97
CA SER A 305 16.90 -21.84 17.16
C SER A 305 17.66 -20.89 16.22
N LEU A 306 18.92 -21.21 15.91
CA LEU A 306 19.76 -20.42 15.00
C LEU A 306 19.60 -20.81 13.53
#